data_AF-A0A5B9D3S0-F1
#
_entry.id   AF-A0A5B9D3S0-F1
#
_cell.length_a   1.000
_cell.length_b   1.000
_cell.length_c   1.000
_cell.angle_alpha   90.00
_cell.angle_beta   90.00
_cell.angle_gamma   90.00
#
_symmetry.space_group_name_H-M   'P 1'
#
loop_
_entity.id
_entity.type
_entity.pdbx_description
1 polymer ?
#
loop_
_entity_poly.entity_id
_entity_poly.type
_entity_poly.pdbx_seq_one_letter_code
_entity_poly.pdbx_strand_id
1 'polypeptide(L)'
;MFIFTIFLILFNMRGPIHTALGVFGAVSGIGCILFFYGYFLQRREATADEAALSFTLLLAIGEGISYIFCMSASWGYDALLFRLAPPGYVLILPE
;
A
#
# COMPACT_ATOMS: atom_id res chain seq x y z
N MET A 1 23.01 6.45 -22.33
CA MET A 1 22.55 5.04 -22.44
C MET A 1 22.22 4.41 -21.10
N PHE A 2 23.07 4.51 -20.08
CA PHE A 2 22.83 3.90 -18.76
C PHE A 2 21.46 4.24 -18.11
N ILE A 3 21.08 5.52 -18.05
CA ILE A 3 19.79 5.97 -17.48
C ILE A 3 18.60 5.40 -18.27
N PHE A 4 18.74 5.32 -19.60
CA PHE A 4 17.70 4.77 -20.47
C PHE A 4 17.50 3.26 -20.23
N THR A 5 18.59 2.51 -20.02
CA THR A 5 18.52 1.09 -19.63
C THR A 5 17.81 0.91 -18.29
N ILE A 6 18.13 1.75 -17.29
CA ILE A 6 17.43 1.74 -16.00
C ILE A 6 15.94 2.01 -16.17
N PHE A 7 15.58 3.03 -16.96
CA PHE A 7 14.19 3.36 -17.27
C PHE A 7 13.45 2.15 -17.88
N LEU A 8 14.04 1.46 -18.85
CA LEU A 8 13.42 0.27 -19.46
C LEU A 8 13.23 -0.88 -18.47
N ILE A 9 14.19 -1.11 -17.57
CA ILE A 9 14.08 -2.13 -16.53
C ILE A 9 12.92 -1.79 -15.58
N LEU A 10 12.86 -0.55 -15.10
CA LEU A 10 11.79 -0.09 -14.23
C LEU A 10 10.43 -0.16 -14.95
N PHE A 11 10.37 0.24 -16.22
CA PHE A 11 9.13 0.21 -16.98
C PHE A 11 8.59 -1.23 -17.12
N ASN A 12 9.47 -2.22 -17.37
CA ASN A 12 9.09 -3.62 -17.45
C ASN A 12 8.64 -4.17 -16.07
N MET A 13 9.30 -3.74 -15.00
CA MET A 13 8.97 -4.13 -13.62
C MET A 13 7.73 -3.44 -13.04
N ARG A 14 7.14 -2.46 -13.74
CA ARG A 14 5.98 -1.72 -13.24
C ARG A 14 4.80 -2.65 -12.90
N GLY A 15 4.39 -3.48 -13.86
CA GLY A 15 3.26 -4.40 -13.69
C GLY A 15 3.40 -5.32 -12.45
N PRO A 16 4.49 -6.07 -12.30
CA PRO A 16 4.68 -6.93 -11.13
C PRO A 16 4.78 -6.15 -9.82
N ILE A 17 5.40 -4.96 -9.81
CA ILE A 17 5.51 -4.13 -8.60
C ILE A 17 4.14 -3.62 -8.16
N HIS A 18 3.33 -3.07 -9.07
CA HIS A 18 1.98 -2.61 -8.76
C HIS A 18 1.07 -3.77 -8.32
N THR A 19 1.21 -4.93 -8.95
CA THR A 19 0.46 -6.13 -8.54
C THR A 19 0.83 -6.55 -7.12
N ALA A 20 2.13 -6.62 -6.81
CA ALA A 20 2.59 -7.00 -5.47
C ALA A 20 2.13 -5.98 -4.41
N LEU A 21 2.40 -4.69 -4.63
CA LEU A 21 2.00 -3.62 -3.71
C LEU A 21 0.47 -3.54 -3.56
N GLY A 22 -0.28 -3.76 -4.64
CA GLY A 22 -1.74 -3.80 -4.61
C GLY A 22 -2.28 -4.95 -3.78
N VAL A 23 -1.70 -6.16 -3.89
CA VAL A 23 -2.07 -7.31 -3.06
C VAL A 23 -1.75 -7.06 -1.59
N PHE A 24 -0.54 -6.59 -1.27
CA PHE A 24 -0.17 -6.27 0.10
C PHE A 24 -1.06 -5.18 0.69
N GLY A 25 -1.32 -4.11 -0.07
CA GLY A 25 -2.26 -3.06 0.30
C GLY A 25 -3.67 -3.62 0.55
N ALA A 26 -4.21 -4.42 -0.37
CA ALA A 26 -5.55 -4.97 -0.24
C ALA A 26 -5.69 -5.87 1.01
N VAL A 27 -4.74 -6.79 1.23
CA VAL A 27 -4.74 -7.67 2.41
C VAL A 27 -4.69 -6.83 3.69
N SER A 28 -3.83 -5.82 3.72
CA SER A 28 -3.64 -4.97 4.88
C SER A 28 -4.86 -4.10 5.19
N GLY A 29 -5.47 -3.51 4.14
CA GLY A 29 -6.72 -2.75 4.25
C GLY A 29 -7.89 -3.62 4.74
N ILE A 30 -8.03 -4.85 4.22
CA ILE A 30 -9.03 -5.81 4.70
C ILE A 30 -8.78 -6.15 6.17
N GLY A 31 -7.52 -6.36 6.57
CA GLY A 31 -7.13 -6.59 7.97
C GLY A 31 -7.59 -5.46 8.89
N CYS A 32 -7.35 -4.21 8.52
CA CYS A 32 -7.85 -3.04 9.25
C CYS A 32 -9.37 -3.01 9.35
N ILE A 33 -10.09 -3.26 8.24
CA ILE A 33 -11.57 -3.24 8.21
C ILE A 33 -12.13 -4.30 9.17
N LEU A 34 -11.61 -5.53 9.10
CA LEU A 34 -12.04 -6.61 9.98
C LEU A 34 -11.76 -6.29 11.45
N PHE A 35 -10.59 -5.68 11.75
CA PHE A 35 -10.28 -5.23 13.09
C PHE A 35 -11.30 -4.21 13.62
N PHE A 36 -11.55 -3.13 12.87
CA PHE A 36 -12.50 -2.11 13.31
C PHE A 36 -13.91 -2.67 13.42
N TYR A 37 -14.34 -3.50 12.48
CA TYR A 37 -15.64 -4.15 12.53
C TYR A 37 -15.79 -5.03 13.79
N GLY A 38 -14.79 -5.88 14.06
CA GLY A 38 -14.75 -6.70 15.28
C GLY A 38 -14.71 -5.86 16.55
N TYR A 39 -13.94 -4.77 16.56
CA TYR A 39 -13.88 -3.82 17.66
C TYR A 39 -15.24 -3.15 17.94
N PHE A 40 -15.96 -2.73 16.89
CA PHE A 40 -17.29 -2.14 17.02
C PHE A 40 -18.32 -3.16 17.53
N LEU A 41 -18.26 -4.41 17.07
CA LEU A 41 -19.11 -5.49 17.59
C LEU A 41 -18.83 -5.74 19.08
N GLN A 42 -17.56 -5.87 19.46
CA GLN A 42 -17.18 -6.07 20.86
C GLN A 42 -17.65 -4.92 21.74
N ARG A 43 -17.50 -3.66 21.31
CA ARG A 43 -17.99 -2.49 22.07
C ARG A 43 -19.51 -2.43 22.19
N ARG A 44 -20.27 -3.00 21.25
CA ARG A 44 -21.73 -3.08 21.38
C ARG A 44 -22.16 -4.05 22.48
N GLU A 45 -21.36 -5.07 22.74
CA GLU A 45 -21.64 -6.11 23.73
C GLU A 45 -20.97 -5.85 25.09
N ALA A 46 -19.88 -5.09 25.13
CA ALA A 46 -19.08 -4.86 26.33
C ALA A 46 -19.45 -3.56 27.07
N THR A 47 -19.95 -3.70 28.30
CA THR A 47 -20.00 -2.61 29.29
C THR A 47 -18.59 -2.32 29.81
N ALA A 48 -18.03 -1.21 29.32
CA ALA A 48 -16.94 -0.41 29.89
C ALA A 48 -16.08 -1.07 30.99
N ASP A 49 -15.04 -1.81 30.63
CA ASP A 49 -13.70 -1.57 31.15
C ASP A 49 -12.65 -2.36 30.37
N GLU A 50 -11.38 -2.01 30.58
CA GLU A 50 -10.14 -2.60 30.02
C GLU A 50 -9.56 -1.86 28.80
N ALA A 51 -9.15 -0.63 29.08
CA ALA A 51 -8.21 0.15 28.27
C ALA A 51 -6.77 -0.33 28.48
N ALA A 52 -6.42 -1.51 27.94
CA ALA A 52 -5.04 -1.88 27.66
C ALA A 52 -4.81 -1.86 26.15
N LEU A 53 -3.62 -1.44 25.71
CA LEU A 53 -3.21 -1.52 24.31
C LEU A 53 -3.12 -3.01 23.94
N SER A 54 -4.21 -3.57 23.39
CA SER A 54 -4.25 -4.98 23.04
C SER A 54 -3.28 -5.24 21.88
N PHE A 55 -2.65 -6.41 21.89
CA PHE A 55 -1.79 -6.86 20.79
C PHE A 55 -2.52 -6.75 19.42
N THR A 56 -3.83 -6.97 19.42
CA THR A 56 -4.70 -6.80 18.24
C THR A 56 -4.77 -5.36 17.73
N LEU A 57 -4.81 -4.36 18.62
CA LEU A 57 -4.76 -2.95 18.23
C LEU A 57 -3.39 -2.58 17.63
N LEU A 58 -2.30 -3.12 18.19
CA LEU A 58 -0.96 -2.92 17.65
C LEU A 58 -0.84 -3.50 16.24
N LEU A 59 -1.38 -4.71 16.01
CA LEU A 59 -1.45 -5.32 14.68
C LEU A 59 -2.26 -4.45 13.72
N ALA A 60 -3.42 -3.93 14.13
CA ALA A 60 -4.25 -3.08 13.29
C ALA A 60 -3.56 -1.77 12.87
N ILE A 61 -2.77 -1.17 13.77
CA ILE A 61 -1.93 -0.01 13.46
C ILE A 61 -0.83 -0.41 12.46
N GLY A 62 -0.19 -1.56 12.68
CA GLY A 62 0.82 -2.10 11.76
C GLY A 62 0.27 -2.34 10.35
N GLU A 63 -0.93 -2.90 10.25
CA GLU A 63 -1.65 -3.05 8.98
C GLU A 63 -1.97 -1.67 8.36
N GLY A 64 -2.47 -0.72 9.17
CA GLY A 64 -2.74 0.64 8.67
C GLY A 64 -1.49 1.30 8.05
N ILE A 65 -0.33 1.13 8.70
CA ILE A 65 0.95 1.63 8.20
C ILE A 65 1.36 0.90 6.92
N SER A 66 1.26 -0.43 6.90
CA SER A 66 1.56 -1.27 5.73
C SER A 66 0.73 -0.87 4.51
N TYR A 67 -0.57 -0.63 4.69
CA TYR A 67 -1.46 -0.15 3.63
C TYR A 67 -0.98 1.19 3.05
N ILE A 68 -0.75 2.19 3.91
CA ILE A 68 -0.31 3.52 3.47
C ILE A 68 1.05 3.43 2.77
N PHE A 69 1.96 2.61 3.30
CA PHE A 69 3.27 2.39 2.69
C PHE A 69 3.16 1.79 1.29
N CYS A 70 2.33 0.76 1.09
CA CYS A 70 2.14 0.13 -0.22
C CYS A 70 1.58 1.11 -1.26
N MET A 71 0.59 1.92 -0.87
CA MET A 71 0.02 2.97 -1.73
C MET A 71 1.03 4.08 -2.05
N SER A 72 1.81 4.49 -1.06
CA SER A 72 2.84 5.52 -1.25
C SER A 72 3.97 5.02 -2.15
N ALA A 73 4.36 3.75 -2.00
CA ALA A 73 5.39 3.11 -2.81
C ALA A 73 4.94 2.96 -4.27
N SER A 74 3.68 2.61 -4.53
CA SER A 74 3.16 2.50 -5.92
C SER A 74 3.17 3.86 -6.63
N TRP A 75 2.76 4.92 -5.94
CA TRP A 75 2.81 6.29 -6.45
C TRP A 75 4.25 6.79 -6.64
N GLY A 76 5.13 6.50 -5.68
CA GLY A 76 6.55 6.84 -5.77
C GLY A 76 7.23 6.16 -6.96
N TYR A 77 6.84 4.92 -7.26
CA TYR A 77 7.33 4.18 -8.41
C TYR A 77 6.93 4.83 -9.74
N ASP A 78 5.67 5.21 -9.88
CA ASP A 78 5.18 5.89 -11.09
C ASP A 78 5.80 7.28 -11.26
N ALA A 79 5.95 8.03 -10.17
CA ALA A 79 6.66 9.32 -10.18
C ALA A 79 8.13 9.18 -10.61
N LEU A 80 8.80 8.11 -10.18
CA LEU A 80 10.17 7.80 -10.58
C LEU A 80 10.25 7.48 -12.09
N LEU A 81 9.30 6.70 -12.62
CA LEU A 81 9.20 6.42 -14.05
C LEU A 81 9.00 7.69 -14.88
N PHE A 82 8.10 8.59 -14.45
CA PHE A 82 7.90 9.87 -15.12
C PHE A 82 9.14 10.75 -15.12
N ARG A 83 9.90 10.79 -14.01
CA ARG A 83 11.15 11.55 -13.93
C ARG A 83 12.28 10.97 -14.80
N LEU A 84 12.30 9.66 -14.98
CA LEU A 84 13.30 8.97 -15.79
C LEU A 84 12.91 8.88 -17.28
N ALA A 85 11.71 9.34 -17.63
CA ALA A 85 11.20 9.31 -18.99
C ALA A 85 12.15 10.08 -19.94
N PRO A 86 12.61 9.45 -21.03
CA PRO A 86 13.42 10.14 -22.02
C PRO A 86 12.61 11.24 -22.73
N PRO A 87 13.26 12.34 -23.16
CA PRO A 87 12.59 13.45 -23.82
C PRO A 87 11.88 12.97 -25.09
N GLY A 88 10.59 13.34 -25.23
CA GLY A 88 9.75 12.93 -26.35
C GLY A 88 8.93 11.64 -26.13
N TYR A 89 9.13 10.93 -25.01
CA TYR A 89 8.27 9.79 -24.65
C TYR A 89 7.08 10.26 -23.82
N VAL A 90 5.88 9.98 -24.32
CA VAL A 90 4.63 10.13 -23.54
C VAL A 90 4.37 8.80 -22.85
N LEU A 91 4.57 8.73 -21.52
CA LEU A 91 4.15 7.57 -20.74
C LEU A 91 2.62 7.59 -20.59
N ILE A 92 1.96 6.65 -21.24
CA ILE A 92 0.56 6.33 -20.98
C ILE A 92 0.59 5.15 -20.01
N LEU A 93 0.35 5.43 -18.73
CA LEU A 93 0.21 4.41 -17.70
C LEU A 93 -1.27 4.03 -17.67
N PRO A 94 -1.65 2.81 -18.10
CA PRO A 94 -3.01 2.34 -17.89
C PRO A 94 -3.27 2.24 -16.38
N GLU A 95 -4.47 2.68 -15.99
CA GLU A 95 -5.05 2.55 -14.64
C GLU A 95 -5.24 1.07 -14.27
#